data_AF-A0A7S0CAV1-F1
#
_entry.id   AF-A0A7S0CAV1-F1
#
_cell.length_a   1.000
_cell.length_b   1.000
_cell.length_c   1.000
_cell.angle_alpha   90.00
_cell.angle_beta   90.00
_cell.angle_gamma   90.00
#
_symmetry.space_group_name_H-M   'P 1'
#
loop_
_entity.id
_entity.type
_entity.pdbx_description
1 polymer ?
#
loop_
_entity_poly.entity_id
_entity_poly.type
_entity_poly.pdbx_seq_one_letter_code
_entity_poly.pdbx_strand_id
1 'polypeptide(L)'
;FLFFLSSAWMVLFMTTSAMTLCIMNSVDRAYRPNALGFSTLMVHLLGDVPAPIFFGWLKDTLAPNCVISSTGNFIDVRLCLTEQRGIRQCLLMAYLWTIWSMIFLEIARRLALERLRNEKQATIGNLVLPIAGSPALPGGKKK
;
A
#
# COMPACT_ATOMS: atom_id res chain seq x y z
N PHE A 1 -1.93 -15.12 -17.26
CA PHE A 1 -0.73 -14.56 -16.62
C PHE A 1 -0.64 -13.05 -16.82
N LEU A 2 -0.52 -12.57 -18.07
CA LEU A 2 -0.38 -11.13 -18.36
C LEU A 2 -1.53 -10.26 -17.82
N PHE A 3 -2.77 -10.73 -17.87
CA PHE A 3 -3.92 -10.02 -17.28
C PHE A 3 -3.82 -9.84 -15.76
N PHE A 4 -3.33 -10.86 -15.04
CA PHE A 4 -3.11 -10.79 -13.60
C PHE A 4 -1.94 -9.88 -13.24
N LEU A 5 -0.88 -9.91 -14.07
CA LEU A 5 0.24 -8.99 -13.95
C LEU A 5 -0.24 -7.54 -14.15
N SER A 6 -0.97 -7.25 -15.23
CA SER A 6 -1.43 -5.88 -15.51
C SER A 6 -2.39 -5.35 -14.44
N SER A 7 -3.31 -6.19 -13.95
CA SER A 7 -4.24 -5.77 -12.89
C SER A 7 -3.50 -5.49 -11.57
N ALA A 8 -2.54 -6.33 -11.17
CA ALA A 8 -1.73 -6.10 -9.98
C ALA A 8 -0.94 -4.79 -10.06
N TRP A 9 -0.30 -4.52 -11.21
CA TRP A 9 0.45 -3.29 -11.45
C TRP A 9 -0.44 -2.05 -11.45
N MET A 10 -1.62 -2.12 -12.07
CA MET A 10 -2.59 -1.02 -12.06
C MET A 10 -3.00 -0.66 -10.63
N VAL A 11 -3.33 -1.67 -9.82
CA VAL A 11 -3.72 -1.46 -8.43
C VAL A 11 -2.55 -0.87 -7.62
N LEU A 12 -1.32 -1.36 -7.83
CA LEU A 12 -0.13 -0.83 -7.17
C LEU A 12 0.04 0.67 -7.44
N PHE A 13 -0.06 1.10 -8.70
CA PHE A 13 0.03 2.53 -9.04
C PHE A 13 -1.14 3.37 -8.50
N MET A 14 -2.35 2.82 -8.44
CA MET A 14 -3.49 3.53 -7.85
C MET A 14 -3.22 3.88 -6.38
N THR A 15 -2.62 2.96 -5.63
CA THR A 15 -2.35 3.15 -4.20
C THR A 15 -1.27 4.19 -3.89
N THR A 16 -0.35 4.44 -4.82
CA THR A 16 0.75 5.40 -4.64
C THR A 16 0.24 6.82 -4.36
N SER A 17 -0.86 7.21 -5.02
CA SER A 17 -1.49 8.52 -4.80
C SER A 17 -2.04 8.67 -3.38
N ALA A 18 -2.72 7.64 -2.88
CA ALA A 18 -3.29 7.61 -1.53
C ALA A 18 -2.20 7.66 -0.45
N MET A 19 -1.12 6.89 -0.62
CA MET A 19 0.03 6.90 0.30
C MET A 19 0.68 8.28 0.38
N THR A 20 0.88 8.93 -0.76
CA THR A 20 1.44 10.30 -0.84
C THR A 20 0.57 11.29 -0.06
N LEU A 21 -0.75 11.21 -0.19
CA LEU A 21 -1.69 12.06 0.54
C LEU A 21 -1.66 11.79 2.05
N CYS A 22 -1.60 10.52 2.45
CA CYS A 22 -1.46 10.14 3.86
C CYS A 22 -0.17 10.72 4.48
N ILE A 23 0.96 10.61 3.79
CA ILE A 23 2.24 11.18 4.25
C ILE A 23 2.12 12.70 4.39
N MET A 24 1.58 13.40 3.40
CA MET A 24 1.42 14.85 3.46
C MET A 24 0.47 15.34 4.57
N ASN A 25 -0.49 14.50 4.99
CA ASN A 25 -1.40 14.80 6.08
C ASN A 25 -0.86 14.38 7.46
N SER A 26 0.20 13.57 7.50
CA SER A 26 0.86 13.17 8.74
C SER A 26 1.86 14.21 9.27
N VAL A 27 2.22 15.21 8.46
CA VAL A 27 3.20 16.25 8.80
C VAL A 27 2.68 17.64 8.46
N ASP A 28 3.22 18.65 9.14
CA ASP A 28 2.96 20.05 8.81
C ASP A 28 3.42 20.42 7.40
N ARG A 29 2.78 21.44 6.82
CA ARG A 29 3.03 21.89 5.44
C ARG A 29 4.50 22.19 5.15
N ALA A 30 5.24 22.71 6.14
CA ALA A 30 6.65 23.04 6.02
C ALA A 30 7.57 21.82 5.81
N TYR A 31 7.17 20.64 6.32
CA TYR A 31 8.01 19.43 6.30
C TYR A 31 7.56 18.39 5.28
N ARG A 32 6.47 18.64 4.53
CA ARG A 32 5.96 17.74 3.48
C ARG A 32 7.01 17.27 2.47
N PRO A 33 7.86 18.14 1.87
CA PRO A 33 8.85 17.68 0.89
C PRO A 33 9.90 16.76 1.54
N ASN A 34 10.27 17.03 2.79
CA ASN A 34 11.21 16.17 3.52
C ASN A 34 10.59 14.80 3.85
N ALA A 35 9.33 14.78 4.30
CA ALA A 35 8.62 13.53 4.60
C ALA A 35 8.43 12.65 3.35
N LEU A 36 8.09 13.26 2.20
CA LEU A 36 7.99 12.55 0.93
C LEU A 36 9.36 12.03 0.47
N GLY A 37 10.40 12.86 0.54
CA GLY A 37 11.76 12.46 0.19
C GLY A 37 12.28 11.30 1.05
N PHE A 38 12.06 11.35 2.36
CA PHE A 38 12.42 10.27 3.27
C PHE A 38 11.64 8.97 2.98
N SER A 39 10.34 9.07 2.71
CA SER A 39 9.53 7.92 2.34
C SER A 39 10.05 7.25 1.06
N THR A 40 10.35 8.04 0.03
CA THR A 40 10.91 7.52 -1.22
C THR A 40 12.29 6.91 -1.01
N LEU A 41 13.15 7.54 -0.21
CA LEU A 41 14.47 7.01 0.14
C LEU A 41 14.36 5.67 0.86
N MET A 42 13.46 5.53 1.83
CA MET A 42 13.23 4.25 2.54
C MET A 42 12.74 3.16 1.58
N VAL A 43 11.84 3.49 0.66
CA VAL A 43 11.36 2.54 -0.36
C VAL A 43 12.49 2.11 -1.28
N HIS A 44 13.37 3.00 -1.72
CA HIS A 44 14.51 2.62 -2.54
C HIS A 44 15.56 1.82 -1.77
N LEU A 45 15.90 2.26 -0.56
CA LEU A 45 16.91 1.59 0.26
C LEU A 45 16.49 0.14 0.61
N LEU A 46 15.23 -0.04 0.99
CA LEU A 46 14.69 -1.35 1.37
C LEU A 46 14.07 -2.11 0.19
N GLY A 47 13.77 -1.45 -0.91
CA GLY A 47 13.22 -2.07 -2.11
C GLY A 47 14.32 -2.59 -3.03
N ASP A 48 15.37 -1.79 -3.24
CA ASP A 48 16.37 -2.08 -4.27
C ASP A 48 17.49 -3.00 -3.77
N VAL A 49 17.75 -3.05 -2.47
CA VAL A 49 18.87 -3.83 -1.92
C VAL A 49 18.44 -5.17 -1.30
N PRO A 50 17.60 -5.22 -0.24
CA PRO A 50 17.30 -6.49 0.40
C PRO A 50 16.31 -7.33 -0.41
N ALA A 51 15.42 -6.72 -1.21
CA ALA A 51 14.43 -7.49 -1.97
C ALA A 51 15.07 -8.32 -3.08
N PRO A 52 15.97 -7.81 -3.94
CA PRO A 52 16.65 -8.64 -4.94
C PRO A 52 17.52 -9.72 -4.33
N ILE A 53 18.15 -9.47 -3.17
CA ILE A 53 18.92 -10.49 -2.44
C ILE A 53 17.99 -11.63 -1.99
N PHE A 54 16.84 -11.29 -1.39
CA PHE A 54 15.85 -12.27 -0.94
C PHE A 54 15.27 -13.09 -2.09
N PHE A 55 14.86 -12.43 -3.19
CA PHE A 55 14.33 -13.12 -4.37
C PHE A 55 15.40 -13.90 -5.12
N GLY A 56 16.65 -13.45 -5.13
CA GLY A 56 17.80 -14.18 -5.67
C GLY A 56 18.04 -15.48 -4.91
N TRP A 57 18.10 -15.42 -3.58
CA TRP A 57 18.21 -16.60 -2.74
C TRP A 57 17.01 -17.56 -2.90
N LEU A 58 15.80 -17.01 -3.01
CA LEU A 58 14.61 -17.81 -3.28
C LEU A 58 14.67 -18.49 -4.66
N LYS A 59 15.18 -17.80 -5.69
CA LYS A 59 15.40 -18.38 -7.01
C LYS A 59 16.42 -19.51 -6.94
N ASP A 60 17.52 -19.31 -6.22
CA ASP A 60 18.62 -20.29 -6.17
C ASP A 60 18.23 -21.55 -5.39
N THR A 61 17.32 -21.43 -4.42
CA THR A 61 16.76 -22.59 -3.69
C THR A 61 15.69 -23.34 -4.48
N LEU A 62 14.82 -22.63 -5.23
CA LEU A 62 13.72 -23.26 -5.97
C LEU A 62 14.08 -23.68 -7.40
N ALA A 63 15.11 -23.09 -8.01
CA ALA A 63 15.55 -23.38 -9.38
C ALA A 63 17.09 -23.36 -9.48
N PRO A 64 17.79 -24.33 -8.86
CA PRO A 64 19.25 -24.34 -8.74
C PRO A 64 19.97 -24.52 -10.08
N ASN A 65 19.33 -25.18 -11.05
CA ASN A 65 19.91 -25.43 -12.38
C ASN A 65 19.74 -24.23 -13.34
N CYS A 66 19.04 -23.17 -12.93
CA CYS A 66 18.86 -21.98 -13.76
C CYS A 66 19.88 -20.89 -13.38
N VAL A 67 21.14 -21.16 -13.74
CA VAL A 67 22.30 -20.27 -13.52
C VAL A 67 22.76 -19.67 -14.84
N ILE A 68 23.08 -18.37 -14.79
CA ILE A 68 23.58 -17.61 -15.93
C ILE A 68 25.11 -17.58 -15.85
N SER A 69 25.77 -17.94 -16.94
CA SER A 69 27.23 -17.89 -17.10
C SER A 69 27.72 -16.44 -17.27
N SER A 70 29.03 -16.21 -17.12
CA SER A 70 29.65 -14.88 -17.31
C SER A 70 29.46 -14.31 -18.72
N THR A 71 29.13 -15.18 -19.70
CA THR A 71 28.82 -14.81 -21.08
C THR A 71 27.35 -14.40 -21.29
N GLY A 72 26.52 -14.39 -20.23
CA GLY A 72 25.09 -14.08 -20.30
C GLY A 72 24.19 -15.23 -20.76
N ASN A 73 24.77 -16.40 -21.06
CA ASN A 73 24.01 -17.60 -21.46
C ASN A 73 23.75 -18.52 -20.27
N PHE A 74 22.64 -19.26 -20.30
CA PHE A 74 22.41 -20.32 -19.32
C PHE A 74 23.42 -21.46 -19.51
N ILE A 75 23.94 -21.98 -18.40
CA ILE A 75 24.88 -23.10 -18.41
C ILE A 75 24.17 -24.34 -19.00
N ASP A 76 22.96 -24.63 -18.51
CA ASP A 76 22.16 -25.77 -18.96
C ASP A 76 20.70 -25.39 -19.21
N VAL A 77 20.40 -24.95 -20.44
CA VAL A 77 19.04 -24.53 -20.85
C VAL A 77 18.01 -25.65 -20.65
N ARG A 78 18.35 -26.91 -20.98
CA ARG A 78 17.42 -28.05 -20.88
C ARG A 78 17.01 -28.34 -19.43
N LEU A 79 17.95 -28.26 -18.48
CA LEU A 79 17.64 -28.47 -17.07
C LEU A 79 16.84 -27.28 -16.52
N CYS A 80 17.18 -26.04 -16.86
CA CYS A 80 16.37 -24.88 -16.42
C CYS A 80 14.91 -24.95 -16.92
N LEU A 81 14.68 -25.39 -18.16
CA LEU A 81 13.31 -25.56 -18.68
C LEU A 81 12.50 -26.61 -17.91
N THR A 82 13.15 -27.64 -17.39
CA THR A 82 12.51 -28.68 -16.57
C THR A 82 12.08 -28.12 -15.20
N GLU A 83 12.82 -27.14 -14.68
CA GLU A 83 12.58 -26.45 -13.40
C GLU A 83 11.61 -25.25 -13.49
N GLN A 84 10.77 -25.18 -14.52
CA GLN A 84 9.79 -24.10 -14.70
C GLN A 84 8.83 -23.96 -13.49
N ARG A 85 8.59 -25.05 -12.75
CA ARG A 85 7.75 -25.03 -11.54
C ARG A 85 8.36 -24.17 -10.43
N GLY A 86 9.67 -24.28 -10.19
CA GLY A 86 10.37 -23.48 -9.18
C GLY A 86 10.29 -21.98 -9.49
N ILE A 87 10.51 -21.60 -10.73
CA ILE A 87 10.39 -20.20 -11.19
C ILE A 87 8.95 -19.68 -10.98
N ARG A 88 7.94 -20.50 -11.29
CA ARG A 88 6.52 -20.12 -11.10
C ARG A 88 6.19 -19.92 -9.62
N GLN A 89 6.77 -20.71 -8.73
CA GLN A 89 6.62 -20.56 -7.28
C GLN A 89 7.31 -19.30 -6.76
N CYS A 90 8.51 -18.95 -7.25
CA CYS A 90 9.15 -17.66 -6.93
C CYS A 90 8.27 -16.48 -7.32
N LEU A 91 7.68 -16.52 -8.52
CA LEU A 91 6.71 -15.50 -8.97
C LEU A 91 5.48 -15.43 -8.07
N LEU A 92 4.94 -16.59 -7.65
CA LEU A 92 3.79 -16.64 -6.76
C LEU A 92 4.11 -16.00 -5.40
N MET A 93 5.33 -16.22 -4.88
CA MET A 93 5.78 -15.58 -3.64
C MET A 93 5.90 -14.06 -3.80
N ALA A 94 6.37 -13.57 -4.95
CA ALA A 94 6.40 -12.14 -5.26
C ALA A 94 4.98 -11.52 -5.33
N TYR A 95 4.00 -12.26 -5.87
CA TYR A 95 2.60 -11.82 -5.84
C TYR A 95 2.02 -11.82 -4.43
N LEU A 96 2.27 -12.86 -3.62
CA LEU A 96 1.83 -12.90 -2.23
C LEU A 96 2.40 -11.72 -1.43
N TRP A 97 3.66 -11.38 -1.67
CA TRP A 97 4.32 -10.23 -1.06
C TRP A 97 3.58 -8.91 -1.35
N THR A 98 3.19 -8.68 -2.61
CA THR A 98 2.47 -7.44 -2.99
C THR A 98 1.02 -7.44 -2.53
N ILE A 99 0.35 -8.59 -2.52
CA ILE A 99 -1.03 -8.74 -2.00
C ILE A 99 -1.08 -8.42 -0.50
N TRP A 100 -0.07 -8.82 0.26
CA TRP A 100 0.01 -8.52 1.69
C TRP A 100 0.01 -7.00 1.97
N SER A 101 0.75 -6.22 1.17
CA SER A 101 0.73 -4.75 1.26
C SER A 101 -0.64 -4.15 0.94
N MET A 102 -1.35 -4.72 -0.04
CA MET A 102 -2.70 -4.28 -0.41
C MET A 102 -3.72 -4.53 0.71
N ILE A 103 -3.61 -5.66 1.40
CA ILE A 103 -4.48 -5.99 2.55
C ILE A 103 -4.28 -4.96 3.65
N PHE A 104 -3.04 -4.62 4.00
CA PHE A 104 -2.77 -3.60 5.02
C PHE A 104 -3.23 -2.20 4.66
N LEU A 105 -3.21 -1.85 3.37
CA LEU A 105 -3.76 -0.58 2.94
C LEU A 105 -5.28 -0.55 3.07
N GLU A 106 -5.96 -1.64 2.71
CA GLU A 106 -7.42 -1.75 2.80
C GLU A 106 -7.91 -1.76 4.27
N ILE A 107 -7.34 -2.64 5.09
CA ILE A 107 -6.73 -2.29 6.38
C ILE A 107 -6.95 -0.87 6.93
N ALA A 108 -5.89 -0.09 6.76
CA ALA A 108 -5.78 1.29 7.17
C ALA A 108 -6.92 2.17 6.63
N ARG A 109 -7.38 1.94 5.39
CA ARG A 109 -8.48 2.69 4.78
C ARG A 109 -9.79 2.51 5.54
N ARG A 110 -10.12 1.27 5.93
CA ARG A 110 -11.33 0.98 6.73
C ARG A 110 -11.27 1.66 8.08
N LEU A 111 -10.14 1.54 8.78
CA LEU A 111 -9.93 2.19 10.07
C LEU A 111 -10.00 3.72 9.98
N ALA A 112 -9.44 4.31 8.93
CA ALA A 112 -9.50 5.76 8.69
C ALA A 112 -10.93 6.23 8.44
N LEU A 113 -11.70 5.50 7.63
CA LEU A 113 -13.11 5.82 7.36
C LEU A 113 -13.98 5.71 8.61
N GLU A 114 -13.71 4.73 9.48
CA GLU A 114 -14.41 4.61 10.76
C GLU A 114 -14.13 5.79 11.69
N ARG A 115 -12.87 6.26 11.77
CA ARG A 115 -12.52 7.46 12.54
C ARG A 115 -13.23 8.71 12.01
N LEU A 116 -13.22 8.92 10.69
CA LEU A 116 -13.92 10.05 10.07
C LEU A 116 -15.44 10.01 10.31
N ARG A 117 -16.05 8.82 10.26
CA ARG A 117 -17.47 8.66 10.57
C ARG A 117 -17.78 9.00 12.03
N ASN A 118 -16.93 8.57 12.95
CA ASN A 118 -17.09 8.85 14.38
C ASN A 118 -16.90 10.35 14.69
N GLU A 119 -15.90 10.99 14.10
CA GLU A 119 -15.68 12.45 14.22
C GLU A 119 -16.84 13.26 13.64
N LYS A 120 -17.35 12.87 12.47
CA LYS A 120 -18.52 13.52 11.85
C LYS A 120 -19.76 13.38 12.73
N GLN A 121 -19.99 12.21 13.33
CA GLN A 121 -21.11 11.97 14.24
C GLN A 121 -21.00 12.80 15.53
N ALA A 122 -19.80 12.90 16.12
CA ALA A 122 -19.55 13.74 17.29
C ALA A 122 -19.76 15.23 16.98
N THR A 123 -19.29 15.68 15.81
CA THR A 123 -19.47 17.08 15.35
C THR A 123 -20.95 17.39 15.12
N ILE A 124 -21.71 16.51 14.46
CA ILE A 124 -23.15 16.67 14.25
C ILE A 124 -23.91 16.67 15.60
N GLY A 125 -23.57 15.75 16.51
CA GLY A 125 -24.18 15.72 17.85
C GLY A 125 -23.95 17.03 18.62
N ASN A 126 -22.74 17.57 18.58
CA ASN A 126 -22.39 18.85 19.18
C ASN A 126 -23.08 20.06 18.53
N LEU A 127 -23.44 19.98 17.24
CA LEU A 127 -24.20 21.04 16.56
C LEU A 127 -25.71 20.96 16.81
N VAL A 128 -26.25 19.76 17.06
CA VAL A 128 -27.70 19.55 17.29
C VAL A 128 -28.11 19.86 18.74
N LEU A 129 -27.25 19.56 19.74
CA LEU A 129 -27.55 19.82 21.15
C LEU A 129 -27.80 21.30 21.52
N PRO A 130 -27.08 22.30 20.97
CA PRO A 130 -27.36 23.72 21.21
C PRO A 130 -28.71 24.18 20.66
N ILE A 131 -29.21 23.54 19.60
CA ILE A 131 -30.48 23.89 18.95
C ILE A 131 -31.67 23.35 19.74
N ALA A 132 -31.55 22.13 20.30
CA ALA A 132 -32.56 21.55 21.18
C ALA A 132 -32.62 22.20 22.58
N GLY A 133 -31.54 22.90 22.98
CA GLY A 133 -31.42 23.59 24.26
C GLY A 133 -31.86 25.06 24.27
N SER A 134 -32.28 25.65 23.13
CA SER A 134 -32.90 26.98 23.15
C SER A 134 -34.39 26.87 23.48
N PRO A 135 -34.84 27.26 24.68
CA PRO A 135 -36.26 27.44 24.91
C PRO A 135 -36.78 28.51 23.94
N ALA A 136 -37.84 28.16 23.21
CA ALA A 136 -38.61 29.10 22.43
C ALA A 136 -38.92 30.34 23.28
N LEU A 137 -38.46 31.50 22.81
CA LEU A 137 -38.84 32.80 23.35
C LEU A 137 -40.38 32.86 23.42
N PRO A 138 -40.97 33.00 24.62
CA PRO A 138 -42.42 33.06 24.75
C PRO A 138 -42.95 34.34 24.09
N GLY A 139 -44.01 34.15 23.31
CA GLY A 139 -44.66 35.20 22.53
C GLY A 139 -44.95 36.47 23.34
N GLY A 140 -44.46 37.59 22.83
CA GLY A 140 -44.86 38.92 23.25
C GLY A 140 -46.26 39.25 22.73
N LYS A 141 -47.29 38.99 23.52
CA LYS A 141 -48.50 39.84 23.53
C LYS A 141 -48.33 40.85 24.64
N LYS A 142 -48.48 42.15 24.34
CA LYS A 142 -49.28 43.09 25.14
C LYS A 142 -49.41 44.47 24.49
N LYS A 143 -50.69 44.82 24.27
CA LYS A 143 -51.35 46.12 24.20
C LYS A 143 -51.08 47.03 23.02
#